data_AF-A0A3S2AJH6-F1
#
_entry.id   AF-A0A3S2AJH6-F1
#
_cell.length_a   1.000
_cell.length_b   1.000
_cell.length_c   1.000
_cell.angle_alpha   90.00
_cell.angle_beta   90.00
_cell.angle_gamma   90.00
#
_symmetry.space_group_name_H-M   'P 1'
#
loop_
_entity.id
_entity.type
_entity.pdbx_description
1 polymer ?
#
loop_
_entity_poly.entity_id
_entity_poly.type
_entity_poly.pdbx_seq_one_letter_code
_entity_poly.pdbx_strand_id
1 'polypeptide(L)'
;MSGRTEGGLVEHCHQLLALLSAALFALLPTPAFAHASDRGHVLLLPTGYYLAGGAFAVAVSFLVLALLPPVALDKFWRRRLQLFTISDGARTAVSLISFAGFAILIAAGLFGSRDPLSNPLPLLIWTLMWAGLTLLQGVFGDLWSWLNPWYGPWRLISRLLRAGDEGIPRLPRWLGCWPAFILFFAFAWFELIDPAPDDPARLAVAAGLYWLFSFLAILAFGYRGWSRSGEFLTVFFSMVARFAIVVRNEHGRLALCWP
;
A
#
# COMPACT_ATOMS: atom_id res chain seq x y z
N MET A 1 44.82 29.98 -48.04
CA MET A 1 43.62 29.14 -47.84
C MET A 1 43.53 28.78 -46.35
N SER A 2 42.78 29.56 -45.56
CA SER A 2 42.42 29.23 -44.18
C SER A 2 41.21 30.08 -43.82
N GLY A 3 40.09 29.47 -43.42
CA GLY A 3 38.87 30.21 -43.08
C GLY A 3 37.57 29.41 -43.16
N ARG A 4 37.53 28.16 -42.66
CA ARG A 4 36.29 27.35 -42.69
C ARG A 4 35.94 26.56 -41.43
N THR A 5 36.63 26.75 -40.30
CA THR A 5 36.37 25.94 -39.09
C THR A 5 35.79 26.69 -37.88
N GLU A 6 35.66 28.01 -37.92
CA GLU A 6 35.19 28.77 -36.74
C GLU A 6 33.66 28.85 -36.60
N GLY A 7 32.91 28.78 -37.71
CA GLY A 7 31.44 28.92 -37.68
C GLY A 7 30.70 27.78 -36.96
N GLY A 8 31.21 26.54 -37.05
CA GLY A 8 30.54 25.38 -36.45
C GLY A 8 30.63 25.31 -34.93
N LEU A 9 31.71 25.84 -34.34
CA LEU A 9 31.89 25.87 -32.88
C LEU A 9 30.94 26.88 -32.21
N VAL A 10 30.69 28.01 -32.86
CA VAL A 10 29.80 29.05 -32.36
C VAL A 10 28.34 28.59 -32.39
N GLU A 11 27.89 27.92 -33.47
CA GLU A 11 26.54 27.36 -33.54
C GLU A 11 26.27 26.27 -32.49
N HIS A 12 27.24 25.37 -32.26
CA HIS A 12 27.10 24.33 -31.22
C HIS A 12 27.06 24.94 -29.81
N CYS A 13 27.81 26.03 -29.57
CA CYS A 13 27.79 26.74 -28.30
C CYS A 13 26.42 27.40 -28.05
N HIS A 14 25.82 28.02 -29.07
CA HIS A 14 24.48 28.60 -28.98
C HIS A 14 23.39 27.54 -28.77
N GLN A 15 23.49 26.38 -29.44
CA GLN A 15 22.56 25.28 -29.23
C GLN A 15 22.68 24.67 -27.83
N LEU A 16 23.90 24.49 -27.32
CA LEU A 16 24.12 24.04 -25.94
C LEU A 16 23.60 25.04 -24.91
N LEU A 17 23.82 26.34 -25.12
CA LEU A 17 23.28 27.40 -24.27
C LEU A 17 21.75 27.45 -24.31
N ALA A 18 21.13 27.23 -25.47
CA ALA A 18 19.68 27.17 -25.64
C ALA A 18 19.07 25.92 -24.97
N LEU A 19 19.75 24.77 -25.07
CA LEU A 19 19.32 23.55 -24.39
C LEU A 19 19.50 23.65 -22.87
N LEU A 20 20.59 24.25 -22.41
CA LEU A 20 20.83 24.51 -20.99
C LEU A 20 19.83 25.51 -20.42
N SER A 21 19.48 26.57 -21.14
CA SER A 21 18.47 27.54 -20.70
C SER A 21 17.07 26.96 -20.71
N ALA A 22 16.70 26.15 -21.71
CA ALA A 22 15.44 25.42 -21.73
C ALA A 22 15.34 24.39 -20.59
N ALA A 23 16.43 23.67 -20.31
CA ALA A 23 16.51 22.77 -19.15
C ALA A 23 16.40 23.54 -17.83
N LEU A 24 17.07 24.69 -17.70
CA LEU A 24 16.95 25.55 -16.53
C LEU A 24 15.52 26.06 -16.35
N PHE A 25 14.84 26.43 -17.43
CA PHE A 25 13.42 26.83 -17.43
C PHE A 25 12.47 25.70 -17.06
N ALA A 26 12.76 24.46 -17.45
CA ALA A 26 12.01 23.28 -17.01
C ALA A 26 12.26 22.92 -15.54
N LEU A 27 13.39 23.35 -14.97
CA LEU A 27 13.73 23.19 -13.55
C LEU A 27 13.30 24.39 -12.69
N LEU A 28 12.73 25.46 -13.28
CA LEU A 28 12.17 26.54 -12.47
C LEU A 28 11.01 25.99 -11.63
N PRO A 29 11.02 26.18 -10.30
CA PRO A 29 9.94 25.73 -9.45
C PRO A 29 8.67 26.47 -9.87
N THR A 30 7.74 25.75 -10.49
CA THR A 30 6.38 26.25 -10.67
C THR A 30 5.73 26.36 -9.30
N PRO A 31 4.89 27.37 -9.04
CA PRO A 31 4.10 27.41 -7.82
C PRO A 31 3.14 26.22 -7.85
N ALA A 32 3.53 25.13 -7.20
CA ALA A 32 2.63 24.04 -6.90
C ALA A 32 1.63 24.57 -5.87
N PHE A 33 0.35 24.63 -6.22
CA PHE A 33 -0.75 24.88 -5.29
C PHE A 33 -0.92 23.67 -4.34
N ALA A 34 0.12 23.35 -3.57
CA ALA A 34 0.12 22.33 -2.53
C ALA A 34 0.06 22.97 -1.13
N HIS A 35 -0.66 24.10 -1.00
CA HIS A 35 -0.93 24.71 0.30
C HIS A 35 -2.19 24.08 0.91
N ALA A 36 -2.00 23.00 1.66
CA ALA A 36 -3.01 22.44 2.57
C ALA A 36 -2.80 22.88 4.03
N SER A 37 -2.00 23.92 4.29
CA SER A 37 -1.51 24.25 5.65
C SER A 37 -1.94 25.63 6.20
N ASP A 38 -3.03 26.21 5.68
CA ASP A 38 -3.60 27.45 6.26
C ASP A 38 -4.91 27.23 7.04
N ARG A 39 -5.30 25.98 7.30
CA ARG A 39 -6.23 25.73 8.40
C ARG A 39 -5.42 25.68 9.68
N GLY A 40 -5.33 26.82 10.36
CA GLY A 40 -4.82 26.90 11.72
C GLY A 40 -5.49 25.82 12.56
N HIS A 41 -4.75 24.77 12.89
CA HIS A 41 -5.17 23.82 13.91
C HIS A 41 -5.23 24.60 15.21
N VAL A 42 -6.43 25.07 15.57
CA VAL A 42 -6.76 25.29 16.96
C VAL A 42 -6.73 23.89 17.56
N LEU A 43 -5.58 23.50 18.12
CA LEU A 43 -5.41 22.25 18.84
C LEU A 43 -6.35 22.32 20.04
N LEU A 44 -7.58 21.84 19.86
CA LEU A 44 -8.59 21.69 20.92
C LEU A 44 -8.11 20.71 22.01
N LEU A 45 -7.04 19.97 21.73
CA LEU A 45 -6.40 19.01 22.62
C LEU A 45 -5.27 19.68 23.40
N PRO A 46 -5.05 19.34 24.68
CA PRO A 46 -4.00 19.94 25.50
C PRO A 46 -2.62 19.58 24.92
N THR A 47 -2.00 20.54 24.23
CA THR A 47 -0.75 20.37 23.48
C THR A 47 0.41 19.88 24.34
N GLY A 48 0.44 20.25 25.62
CA GLY A 48 1.44 19.78 26.57
C GLY A 48 1.51 18.26 26.70
N TYR A 49 0.36 17.57 26.77
CA TYR A 49 0.33 16.11 26.88
C TYR A 49 0.77 15.44 25.56
N TYR A 50 0.42 16.01 24.41
CA TYR A 50 0.87 15.52 23.11
C TYR A 50 2.39 15.64 22.93
N LEU A 51 2.95 16.80 23.29
CA LEU A 51 4.40 17.03 23.26
C LEU A 51 5.14 16.09 24.22
N ALA A 52 4.65 15.95 25.46
CA ALA A 52 5.24 15.04 26.43
C ALA A 52 5.17 13.57 25.97
N GLY A 53 4.02 13.12 25.46
CA GLY A 53 3.85 11.77 24.93
C GLY A 53 4.75 11.50 23.72
N GLY A 54 4.82 12.43 22.77
CA GLY A 54 5.71 12.34 21.62
C GLY A 54 7.19 12.29 22.01
N ALA A 55 7.63 13.19 22.89
CA ALA A 55 9.00 13.19 23.42
C ALA A 55 9.32 11.88 24.16
N PHE A 56 8.39 11.37 24.95
CA PHE A 56 8.55 10.10 25.66
C PHE A 56 8.66 8.91 24.70
N ALA A 57 7.80 8.83 23.67
CA ALA A 57 7.86 7.76 22.67
C ALA A 57 9.20 7.76 21.93
N VAL A 58 9.73 8.94 21.57
CA VAL A 58 11.06 9.08 20.95
C VAL A 58 12.15 8.63 21.92
N ALA A 59 12.14 9.10 23.17
CA ALA A 59 13.12 8.72 24.18
C ALA A 59 13.13 7.21 24.44
N VAL A 60 11.96 6.58 24.57
CA VAL A 60 11.83 5.12 24.73
C VAL A 60 12.37 4.39 23.50
N SER A 61 12.10 4.89 22.29
CA SER A 61 12.61 4.27 21.05
C SER A 61 14.15 4.26 21.01
N PHE A 62 14.79 5.37 21.38
CA PHE A 62 16.24 5.45 21.51
C PHE A 62 16.77 4.55 22.63
N LEU A 63 16.09 4.50 23.78
CA LEU A 63 16.49 3.66 24.91
C LEU A 63 16.44 2.17 24.54
N VAL A 64 15.39 1.74 23.87
CA VAL A 64 15.24 0.38 23.32
C VAL A 64 16.40 0.06 22.38
N LEU A 65 16.70 0.94 21.42
CA LEU A 65 17.81 0.75 20.47
C LEU A 65 19.19 0.75 21.15
N ALA A 66 19.39 1.56 22.19
CA ALA A 66 20.65 1.66 22.92
C ALA A 66 20.89 0.45 23.85
N LEU A 67 19.83 -0.11 24.44
CA LEU A 67 19.92 -1.16 25.45
C LEU A 67 19.70 -2.58 24.91
N LEU A 68 18.93 -2.78 23.84
CA LEU A 68 18.64 -4.12 23.32
C LEU A 68 19.71 -4.57 22.31
N PRO A 69 20.52 -5.59 22.63
CA PRO A 69 21.44 -6.15 21.68
C PRO A 69 20.66 -6.83 20.53
N PRO A 70 21.04 -6.59 19.26
CA PRO A 70 20.33 -7.13 18.10
C PRO A 70 20.17 -8.66 18.17
N VAL A 71 21.19 -9.35 18.70
CA VAL A 71 21.23 -10.82 18.83
C VAL A 71 20.15 -11.36 19.78
N ALA A 72 19.77 -10.59 20.81
CA ALA A 72 18.72 -10.98 21.74
C ALA A 72 17.33 -10.86 21.10
N LEU A 73 17.07 -9.79 20.34
CA LEU A 73 15.86 -9.63 19.53
C LEU A 73 15.73 -10.75 18.49
N ASP A 74 16.85 -11.08 17.84
CA ASP A 74 16.92 -12.11 16.83
C ASP A 74 16.63 -13.51 17.40
N LYS A 75 17.08 -13.80 18.62
CA LYS A 75 16.80 -15.05 19.35
C LYS A 75 15.38 -15.07 19.92
N PHE A 76 14.84 -13.92 20.32
CA PHE A 76 13.47 -13.72 20.80
C PHE A 76 12.45 -14.01 19.70
N TRP A 77 12.66 -13.50 18.49
CA TRP A 77 11.80 -13.74 17.32
C TRP A 77 11.93 -15.14 16.69
N ARG A 78 12.93 -15.93 17.12
CA ARG A 78 13.13 -17.31 16.64
C ARG A 78 12.27 -18.34 17.36
N ARG A 79 11.74 -18.05 18.56
CA ARG A 79 10.82 -18.96 19.26
C ARG A 79 9.46 -18.89 18.60
N ARG A 80 8.94 -20.04 18.16
CA ARG A 80 7.72 -20.14 17.34
C ARG A 80 6.85 -21.26 17.89
N LEU A 81 5.72 -20.91 18.51
CA LEU A 81 4.72 -21.87 18.98
C LEU A 81 3.68 -22.10 17.90
N GLN A 82 3.63 -23.32 17.35
CA GLN A 82 2.74 -23.64 16.23
C GLN A 82 1.28 -23.72 16.70
N LEU A 83 0.43 -22.86 16.13
CA LEU A 83 -1.01 -22.82 16.36
C LEU A 83 -1.75 -23.07 15.05
N PHE A 84 -2.37 -24.26 14.99
CA PHE A 84 -3.39 -24.73 14.06
C PHE A 84 -3.10 -24.70 12.54
N THR A 85 -3.54 -25.75 11.87
CA THR A 85 -3.60 -25.86 10.41
C THR A 85 -4.97 -25.42 9.94
N ILE A 86 -5.05 -24.39 9.09
CA ILE A 86 -6.33 -23.85 8.65
C ILE A 86 -6.60 -24.29 7.22
N SER A 87 -7.83 -24.77 6.98
CA SER A 87 -8.28 -25.27 5.69
C SER A 87 -8.43 -24.17 4.65
N ASP A 88 -8.06 -24.49 3.41
CA ASP A 88 -8.17 -23.61 2.24
C ASP A 88 -9.64 -23.20 1.95
N GLY A 89 -10.62 -24.02 2.38
CA GLY A 89 -12.04 -23.74 2.21
C GLY A 89 -12.51 -22.52 3.00
N ALA A 90 -12.14 -22.44 4.28
CA ALA A 90 -12.48 -21.32 5.15
C ALA A 90 -11.92 -19.99 4.61
N ARG A 91 -10.68 -19.99 4.12
CA ARG A 91 -10.05 -18.82 3.50
C ARG A 91 -10.85 -18.29 2.30
N THR A 92 -11.42 -19.18 1.51
CA THR A 92 -12.20 -18.80 0.32
C THR A 92 -13.52 -18.19 0.72
N ALA A 93 -14.20 -18.77 1.71
CA ALA A 93 -15.45 -18.22 2.24
C ALA A 93 -15.22 -16.83 2.83
N VAL A 94 -14.20 -16.64 3.67
CA VAL A 94 -13.86 -15.32 4.23
C VAL A 94 -13.56 -14.31 3.12
N SER A 95 -12.72 -14.67 2.14
CA SER A 95 -12.40 -13.79 1.02
C SER A 95 -13.62 -13.42 0.16
N LEU A 96 -14.58 -14.34 -0.05
CA LEU A 96 -15.84 -14.06 -0.74
C LEU A 96 -16.73 -13.12 0.07
N ILE A 97 -16.79 -13.29 1.39
CA ILE A 97 -17.52 -12.37 2.28
C ILE A 97 -16.88 -10.97 2.24
N SER A 98 -15.55 -10.89 2.25
CA SER A 98 -14.81 -9.63 2.11
C SER A 98 -15.07 -8.97 0.76
N PHE A 99 -15.12 -9.75 -0.32
CA PHE A 99 -15.49 -9.25 -1.65
C PHE A 99 -16.93 -8.73 -1.68
N ALA A 100 -17.89 -9.46 -1.09
CA ALA A 100 -19.28 -9.02 -1.01
C ALA A 100 -19.42 -7.73 -0.18
N GLY A 101 -18.74 -7.66 0.97
CA GLY A 101 -18.68 -6.45 1.79
C GLY A 101 -18.07 -5.27 1.03
N PHE A 102 -16.96 -5.49 0.32
CA PHE A 102 -16.36 -4.48 -0.53
C PHE A 102 -17.31 -3.99 -1.64
N ALA A 103 -18.01 -4.90 -2.32
CA ALA A 103 -18.99 -4.55 -3.35
C ALA A 103 -20.17 -3.73 -2.78
N ILE A 104 -20.66 -4.08 -1.59
CA ILE A 104 -21.67 -3.32 -0.86
C ILE A 104 -21.15 -1.91 -0.53
N LEU A 105 -19.88 -1.79 -0.12
CA LEU A 105 -19.29 -0.50 0.17
C LEU A 105 -19.19 0.36 -1.09
N ILE A 106 -18.70 -0.18 -2.21
CA ILE A 106 -18.68 0.55 -3.48
C ILE A 106 -20.09 1.01 -3.86
N ALA A 107 -21.11 0.15 -3.72
CA ALA A 107 -22.49 0.54 -3.96
C ALA A 107 -22.96 1.65 -3.00
N ALA A 108 -22.62 1.57 -1.71
CA ALA A 108 -22.93 2.60 -0.74
C ALA A 108 -22.21 3.94 -1.04
N GLY A 109 -20.98 3.91 -1.53
CA GLY A 109 -20.26 5.13 -1.92
C GLY A 109 -20.81 5.78 -3.19
N LEU A 110 -21.26 4.98 -4.16
CA LEU A 110 -21.80 5.49 -5.44
C LEU A 110 -23.25 5.95 -5.33
N PHE A 111 -24.09 5.22 -4.60
CA PHE A 111 -25.54 5.46 -4.52
C PHE A 111 -26.00 6.04 -3.18
N GLY A 112 -25.16 6.02 -2.15
CA GLY A 112 -25.48 6.54 -0.82
C GLY A 112 -25.20 8.03 -0.66
N SER A 113 -25.21 8.48 0.60
CA SER A 113 -24.94 9.89 0.94
C SER A 113 -23.51 10.27 0.56
N ARG A 114 -23.32 11.50 0.07
CA ARG A 114 -21.99 12.09 -0.15
C ARG A 114 -21.35 12.62 1.13
N ASP A 115 -22.10 12.65 2.22
CA ASP A 115 -21.55 13.01 3.53
C ASP A 115 -20.69 11.86 4.07
N PRO A 116 -19.37 12.07 4.30
CA PRO A 116 -18.46 11.03 4.79
C PRO A 116 -18.83 10.48 6.17
N LEU A 117 -19.55 11.26 7.00
CA LEU A 117 -19.99 10.82 8.32
C LEU A 117 -21.19 9.87 8.24
N SER A 118 -22.02 10.03 7.22
CA SER A 118 -23.20 9.20 6.99
C SER A 118 -22.89 7.97 6.13
N ASN A 119 -21.85 8.04 5.29
CA ASN A 119 -21.46 6.95 4.41
C ASN A 119 -20.44 6.03 5.10
N PRO A 120 -20.66 4.70 5.14
CA PRO A 120 -19.70 3.79 5.77
C PRO A 120 -18.39 3.64 5.00
N LEU A 121 -18.33 4.02 3.72
CA LEU A 121 -17.19 3.75 2.86
C LEU A 121 -15.90 4.44 3.33
N PRO A 122 -15.85 5.77 3.55
CA PRO A 122 -14.62 6.44 3.98
C PRO A 122 -14.15 5.95 5.35
N LEU A 123 -15.07 5.77 6.30
CA LEU A 123 -14.75 5.24 7.63
C LEU A 123 -14.09 3.86 7.54
N LEU A 124 -14.67 2.94 6.76
CA LEU A 124 -14.14 1.59 6.66
C LEU A 124 -12.81 1.53 5.90
N ILE A 125 -12.63 2.32 4.85
CA ILE A 125 -11.37 2.34 4.09
C ILE A 125 -10.26 3.01 4.91
N TRP A 126 -10.48 4.21 5.41
CA TRP A 126 -9.43 4.99 6.08
C TRP A 126 -9.22 4.57 7.53
N THR A 127 -10.29 4.37 8.29
CA THR A 127 -10.16 4.09 9.72
C THR A 127 -9.97 2.60 9.98
N LEU A 128 -10.86 1.75 9.49
CA LEU A 128 -10.78 0.32 9.81
C LEU A 128 -9.73 -0.41 8.98
N MET A 129 -9.73 -0.25 7.66
CA MET A 129 -8.83 -0.97 6.78
C MET A 129 -7.43 -0.36 6.78
N TRP A 130 -7.29 0.95 6.62
CA TRP A 130 -5.96 1.55 6.55
C TRP A 130 -5.30 1.67 7.93
N ALA A 131 -5.91 2.35 8.90
CA ALA A 131 -5.32 2.47 10.24
C ALA A 131 -5.48 1.19 11.07
N GLY A 132 -6.71 0.71 11.25
CA GLY A 132 -7.03 -0.40 12.15
C GLY A 132 -6.37 -1.72 11.75
N LEU A 133 -6.50 -2.12 10.48
CA LEU A 133 -5.92 -3.37 10.00
C LEU A 133 -4.40 -3.31 10.01
N THR A 134 -3.77 -2.16 9.77
CA THR A 134 -2.31 -2.00 9.89
C THR A 134 -1.85 -2.33 11.32
N LEU A 135 -2.52 -1.79 12.34
CA LEU A 135 -2.22 -2.08 13.73
C LEU A 135 -2.46 -3.56 14.06
N LEU A 136 -3.61 -4.11 13.66
CA LEU A 136 -3.94 -5.51 13.88
C LEU A 136 -2.94 -6.45 13.19
N GLN A 137 -2.51 -6.13 11.98
CA GLN A 137 -1.50 -6.89 11.24
C GLN A 137 -0.13 -6.84 11.92
N GLY A 138 0.22 -5.69 12.48
CA GLY A 138 1.43 -5.51 13.28
C GLY A 138 1.42 -6.30 14.58
N VAL A 139 0.26 -6.73 15.08
CA VAL A 139 0.13 -7.53 16.31
C VAL A 139 -0.07 -9.02 15.99
N PHE A 140 -1.05 -9.34 15.15
CA PHE A 140 -1.54 -10.69 14.85
C PHE A 140 -0.99 -11.31 13.56
N GLY A 141 -0.21 -10.56 12.77
CA GLY A 141 0.41 -11.06 11.54
C GLY A 141 -0.48 -10.99 10.32
N ASP A 142 -0.32 -11.97 9.43
CA ASP A 142 -0.92 -12.00 8.08
C ASP A 142 -2.44 -12.27 8.09
N LEU A 143 -3.19 -11.24 8.51
CA LEU A 143 -4.66 -11.15 8.41
C LEU A 143 -5.11 -10.83 6.98
N TRP A 144 -4.31 -10.07 6.23
CA TRP A 144 -4.66 -9.64 4.87
C TRP A 144 -4.86 -10.82 3.92
N SER A 145 -4.08 -11.89 4.07
CA SER A 145 -4.24 -13.09 3.23
C SER A 145 -5.64 -13.72 3.28
N TRP A 146 -6.44 -13.42 4.30
CA TRP A 146 -7.82 -13.86 4.47
C TRP A 146 -8.84 -12.86 3.94
N LEU A 147 -8.65 -11.59 4.30
CA LEU A 147 -9.58 -10.51 3.96
C LEU A 147 -9.47 -10.06 2.49
N ASN A 148 -8.38 -10.45 1.81
CA ASN A 148 -8.14 -10.11 0.42
C ASN A 148 -9.39 -10.40 -0.46
N PRO A 149 -9.98 -9.38 -1.11
CA PRO A 149 -11.24 -9.52 -1.85
C PRO A 149 -11.08 -10.14 -3.24
N TRP A 150 -9.88 -10.57 -3.64
CA TRP A 150 -9.60 -11.15 -4.95
C TRP A 150 -9.47 -12.68 -4.94
N TYR A 151 -9.00 -13.28 -3.84
CA TYR A 151 -8.73 -14.72 -3.77
C TYR A 151 -9.98 -15.58 -4.02
N GLY A 152 -11.10 -15.23 -3.40
CA GLY A 152 -12.39 -15.90 -3.54
C GLY A 152 -12.91 -15.91 -4.98
N PRO A 153 -13.10 -14.72 -5.59
CA PRO A 153 -13.51 -14.61 -7.00
C PRO A 153 -12.55 -15.33 -7.96
N TRP A 154 -11.23 -15.16 -7.79
CA TRP A 154 -10.24 -15.85 -8.61
C TRP A 154 -10.37 -17.38 -8.50
N ARG A 155 -10.54 -17.92 -7.28
CA ARG A 155 -10.69 -19.36 -7.06
C ARG A 155 -11.97 -19.93 -7.66
N LEU A 156 -13.05 -19.16 -7.67
CA LEU A 156 -14.31 -19.56 -8.30
C LEU A 156 -14.15 -19.63 -9.82
N ILE A 157 -13.53 -18.62 -10.42
CA ILE A 157 -13.27 -18.54 -11.87
C ILE A 157 -12.30 -19.65 -12.32
N SER A 158 -11.21 -19.87 -11.59
CA SER A 158 -10.24 -20.93 -11.96
C SER A 158 -10.84 -22.33 -11.90
N ARG A 159 -11.72 -22.60 -10.91
CA ARG A 159 -12.48 -23.85 -10.83
C ARG A 159 -13.47 -24.00 -11.98
N LEU A 160 -14.17 -22.93 -12.35
CA LEU A 160 -15.17 -22.96 -13.43
C LEU A 160 -14.52 -23.16 -14.80
N LEU A 161 -13.40 -22.49 -15.05
CA LEU A 161 -12.66 -22.58 -16.30
C LEU A 161 -11.80 -23.85 -16.40
N ARG A 162 -11.71 -24.67 -15.34
CA ARG A 162 -10.74 -25.79 -15.20
C ARG A 162 -9.31 -25.36 -15.57
N ALA A 163 -9.02 -24.07 -15.45
CA ALA A 163 -7.71 -23.52 -15.70
C ALA A 163 -6.83 -23.91 -14.52
N GLY A 164 -5.96 -24.91 -14.73
CA GLY A 164 -4.88 -25.17 -13.80
C GLY A 164 -3.96 -23.93 -13.74
N ASP A 165 -3.16 -23.84 -12.67
CA ASP A 165 -2.05 -22.86 -12.58
C ASP A 165 -0.99 -23.10 -13.69
N GLU A 166 -1.14 -24.19 -14.47
CA GLU A 166 -0.29 -24.60 -15.58
C GLU A 166 -0.61 -23.78 -16.84
N GLY A 167 0.24 -22.79 -17.13
CA GLY A 167 0.17 -21.99 -18.36
C GLY A 167 0.02 -20.49 -18.14
N ILE A 168 -0.17 -20.04 -16.89
CA ILE A 168 -0.26 -18.62 -16.59
C ILE A 168 1.13 -17.97 -16.69
N PRO A 169 1.31 -16.91 -17.51
CA PRO A 169 2.60 -16.25 -17.66
C PRO A 169 3.03 -15.66 -16.31
N ARG A 170 4.23 -16.05 -15.86
CA ARG A 170 4.81 -15.48 -14.64
C ARG A 170 5.11 -14.00 -14.86
N LEU A 171 4.86 -13.19 -13.83
CA LEU A 171 5.21 -11.78 -13.87
C LEU A 171 6.71 -11.63 -14.22
N PRO A 172 7.06 -10.80 -15.20
CA PRO A 172 8.44 -10.68 -15.65
C PRO A 172 9.36 -10.22 -14.51
N ARG A 173 10.56 -10.83 -14.38
CA ARG A 173 11.49 -10.55 -13.27
C ARG A 173 11.90 -9.07 -13.16
N TRP A 174 11.96 -8.36 -14.28
CA TRP A 174 12.29 -6.93 -14.35
C TRP A 174 11.20 -6.02 -13.75
N LEU A 175 9.93 -6.45 -13.77
CA LEU A 175 8.86 -5.69 -13.11
C LEU A 175 9.00 -5.74 -11.59
N GLY A 176 9.55 -6.83 -11.03
CA GLY A 176 9.81 -6.95 -9.59
C GLY A 176 8.62 -6.44 -8.75
N CYS A 177 8.90 -5.51 -7.82
CA CYS A 177 7.89 -4.83 -7.00
C CYS A 177 7.50 -3.43 -7.51
N TRP A 178 7.88 -3.06 -8.73
CA TRP A 178 7.56 -1.73 -9.30
C TRP A 178 6.05 -1.47 -9.40
N PRO A 179 5.20 -2.42 -9.83
CA PRO A 179 3.76 -2.16 -9.89
C PRO A 179 3.17 -1.86 -8.51
N ALA A 180 3.60 -2.58 -7.47
CA ALA A 180 3.19 -2.29 -6.10
C ALA A 180 3.65 -0.90 -5.64
N PHE A 181 4.87 -0.48 -6.01
CA PHE A 181 5.38 0.85 -5.68
C PHE A 181 4.56 1.96 -6.36
N ILE A 182 4.26 1.83 -7.65
CA ILE A 182 3.46 2.82 -8.40
C ILE A 182 2.05 2.91 -7.82
N LEU A 183 1.42 1.78 -7.49
CA LEU A 183 0.10 1.75 -6.87
C LEU A 183 0.11 2.37 -5.47
N PHE A 184 1.14 2.08 -4.67
CA PHE A 184 1.31 2.71 -3.36
C PHE A 184 1.49 4.23 -3.49
N PHE A 185 2.29 4.69 -4.45
CA PHE A 185 2.48 6.11 -4.70
C PHE A 185 1.17 6.78 -5.13
N ALA A 186 0.40 6.15 -6.02
CA ALA A 186 -0.92 6.64 -6.42
C ALA A 186 -1.90 6.70 -5.25
N PHE A 187 -1.87 5.69 -4.37
CA PHE A 187 -2.66 5.66 -3.14
C PHE A 187 -2.26 6.80 -2.19
N ALA A 188 -0.97 6.96 -1.90
CA ALA A 188 -0.47 8.03 -1.03
C ALA A 188 -0.74 9.43 -1.61
N TRP A 189 -0.64 9.59 -2.93
CA TRP A 189 -1.02 10.81 -3.62
C TRP A 189 -2.51 11.10 -3.43
N PHE A 190 -3.37 10.10 -3.62
CA PHE A 190 -4.81 10.25 -3.40
C PHE A 190 -5.15 10.54 -1.94
N GLU A 191 -4.46 9.92 -0.98
CA GLU A 191 -4.68 10.16 0.46
C GLU A 191 -4.26 11.58 0.89
N LEU A 192 -3.11 12.07 0.39
CA LEU A 192 -2.48 13.27 0.94
C LEU A 192 -2.71 14.56 0.12
N ILE A 193 -2.86 14.44 -1.20
CA ILE A 193 -2.86 15.60 -2.11
C ILE A 193 -4.26 15.87 -2.64
N ASP A 194 -5.11 14.85 -2.66
CA ASP A 194 -6.47 15.01 -3.14
C ASP A 194 -7.27 15.98 -2.27
N PRO A 195 -8.04 16.93 -2.83
CA PRO A 195 -8.82 17.89 -2.04
C PRO A 195 -9.97 17.30 -1.21
N ALA A 196 -10.46 16.11 -1.59
CA ALA A 196 -11.60 15.47 -0.94
C ALA A 196 -11.45 13.93 -0.95
N PRO A 197 -10.44 13.37 -0.25
CA PRO A 197 -10.18 11.93 -0.22
C PRO A 197 -11.29 11.17 0.53
N ASP A 198 -12.03 11.87 1.39
CA ASP A 198 -13.18 11.34 2.13
C ASP A 198 -14.48 11.38 1.34
N ASP A 199 -14.53 12.00 0.16
CA ASP A 199 -15.75 12.00 -0.67
C ASP A 199 -16.10 10.56 -1.07
N PRO A 200 -17.26 10.03 -0.63
CA PRO A 200 -17.59 8.62 -0.81
C PRO A 200 -17.67 8.16 -2.26
N ALA A 201 -18.13 9.04 -3.16
CA ALA A 201 -18.29 8.69 -4.57
C ALA A 201 -16.93 8.61 -5.27
N ARG A 202 -16.05 9.59 -5.03
CA ARG A 202 -14.69 9.59 -5.59
C ARG A 202 -13.86 8.45 -5.04
N LEU A 203 -13.97 8.19 -3.75
CA LEU A 203 -13.30 7.06 -3.11
C LEU A 203 -13.83 5.72 -3.62
N ALA A 204 -15.14 5.59 -3.86
CA ALA A 204 -15.72 4.39 -4.48
C ALA A 204 -15.19 4.14 -5.89
N VAL A 205 -15.10 5.18 -6.72
CA VAL A 205 -14.55 5.05 -8.08
C VAL A 205 -13.07 4.66 -8.02
N ALA A 206 -12.27 5.33 -7.19
CA ALA A 206 -10.85 5.03 -7.04
C ALA A 206 -10.62 3.59 -6.53
N ALA A 207 -11.33 3.18 -5.47
CA ALA A 207 -11.25 1.83 -4.91
C ALA A 207 -11.76 0.77 -5.91
N GLY A 208 -12.83 1.05 -6.64
CA GLY A 208 -13.36 0.16 -7.67
C GLY A 208 -12.40 -0.03 -8.85
N LEU A 209 -11.81 1.06 -9.35
CA LEU A 209 -10.77 1.00 -10.40
C LEU A 209 -9.54 0.25 -9.93
N TYR A 210 -9.10 0.50 -8.69
CA TYR A 210 -8.00 -0.23 -8.06
C TYR A 210 -8.28 -1.73 -7.99
N TRP A 211 -9.48 -2.10 -7.51
CA TRP A 211 -9.89 -3.49 -7.40
C TRP A 211 -9.95 -4.16 -8.78
N LEU A 212 -10.53 -3.50 -9.77
CA LEU A 212 -10.67 -4.01 -11.14
C LEU A 212 -9.30 -4.21 -11.80
N PHE A 213 -8.42 -3.21 -11.71
CA PHE A 213 -7.06 -3.29 -12.23
C PHE A 213 -6.29 -4.47 -11.62
N SER A 214 -6.32 -4.58 -10.30
CA SER A 214 -5.67 -5.68 -9.57
C SER A 214 -6.27 -7.04 -9.93
N PHE A 215 -7.60 -7.11 -10.10
CA PHE A 215 -8.27 -8.35 -10.48
C PHE A 215 -7.93 -8.80 -11.91
N LEU A 216 -7.91 -7.88 -12.87
CA LEU A 216 -7.50 -8.17 -14.25
C LEU A 216 -6.05 -8.65 -14.29
N ALA A 217 -5.17 -8.02 -13.52
CA ALA A 217 -3.77 -8.45 -13.42
C ALA A 217 -3.63 -9.84 -12.77
N ILE A 218 -4.47 -10.17 -11.77
CA ILE A 218 -4.56 -11.52 -11.18
C ILE A 218 -5.04 -12.56 -12.19
N LEU A 219 -5.99 -12.21 -13.06
CA LEU A 219 -6.45 -13.11 -14.13
C LEU A 219 -5.36 -13.32 -15.20
N ALA A 220 -4.57 -12.29 -15.51
CA ALA A 220 -3.52 -12.35 -16.53
C ALA A 220 -2.23 -13.06 -16.05
N PHE A 221 -1.76 -12.76 -14.83
CA PHE A 221 -0.47 -13.22 -14.30
C PHE A 221 -0.59 -14.24 -13.15
N GLY A 222 -1.83 -14.56 -12.77
CA GLY A 222 -2.14 -15.50 -11.69
C GLY A 222 -2.09 -14.85 -10.32
N TYR A 223 -2.87 -15.39 -9.38
CA TYR A 223 -2.99 -14.84 -8.04
C TYR A 223 -1.65 -14.76 -7.31
N ARG A 224 -0.85 -15.83 -7.35
CA ARG A 224 0.46 -15.88 -6.66
C ARG A 224 1.49 -14.93 -7.27
N GLY A 225 1.46 -14.75 -8.59
CA GLY A 225 2.39 -13.89 -9.32
C GLY A 225 2.13 -12.41 -9.05
N TRP A 226 0.87 -11.99 -9.15
CA TRP A 226 0.49 -10.60 -8.91
C TRP A 226 0.48 -10.23 -7.43
N SER A 227 -0.13 -11.05 -6.56
CA SER A 227 -0.30 -10.70 -5.14
C SER A 227 1.03 -10.54 -4.39
N ARG A 228 2.12 -11.20 -4.82
CA ARG A 228 3.43 -11.09 -4.16
C ARG A 228 4.18 -9.80 -4.47
N SER A 229 4.00 -9.24 -5.67
CA SER A 229 4.89 -8.17 -6.16
C SER A 229 4.16 -7.01 -6.82
N GLY A 230 2.94 -7.23 -7.30
CA GLY A 230 2.13 -6.23 -7.97
C GLY A 230 1.08 -5.57 -7.07
N GLU A 231 0.60 -6.25 -6.03
CA GLU A 231 -0.47 -5.73 -5.15
C GLU A 231 0.11 -5.00 -3.94
N PHE A 232 -0.13 -3.69 -3.85
CA PHE A 232 0.56 -2.85 -2.87
C PHE A 232 0.12 -3.15 -1.43
N LEU A 233 -1.16 -3.46 -1.18
CA LEU A 233 -1.62 -3.75 0.19
C LEU A 233 -0.98 -5.04 0.68
N THR A 234 -0.89 -6.09 -0.14
CA THR A 234 -0.20 -7.33 0.23
C THR A 234 1.26 -7.07 0.55
N VAL A 235 1.97 -6.27 -0.26
CA VAL A 235 3.39 -5.96 -0.01
C VAL A 235 3.54 -5.14 1.28
N PHE A 236 2.77 -4.08 1.44
CA PHE A 236 2.78 -3.21 2.62
C PHE A 236 2.46 -3.99 3.90
N PHE A 237 1.35 -4.72 3.89
CA PHE A 237 0.93 -5.52 5.03
C PHE A 237 1.87 -6.68 5.32
N SER A 238 2.52 -7.26 4.31
CA SER A 238 3.58 -8.25 4.53
C SER A 238 4.78 -7.65 5.24
N MET A 239 5.13 -6.38 4.97
CA MET A 239 6.18 -5.67 5.71
C MET A 239 5.76 -5.40 7.15
N VAL A 240 4.53 -4.93 7.36
CA VAL A 240 3.97 -4.67 8.71
C VAL A 240 3.89 -5.96 9.53
N ALA A 241 3.47 -7.07 8.92
CA ALA A 241 3.39 -8.37 9.58
C ALA A 241 4.76 -8.91 10.04
N ARG A 242 5.90 -8.35 9.61
CA ARG A 242 7.23 -8.72 10.14
C ARG A 242 7.43 -8.27 11.59
N PHE A 243 6.67 -7.26 12.02
CA PHE A 243 6.62 -6.82 13.42
C PHE A 243 5.65 -7.63 14.27
N ALA A 244 4.89 -8.55 13.66
CA ALA A 244 3.88 -9.32 14.36
C ALA A 244 4.49 -10.28 15.40
N ILE A 245 3.79 -10.33 16.53
CA ILE A 245 4.00 -11.33 17.57
C ILE A 245 3.50 -12.69 17.07
N VAL A 246 2.62 -12.74 16.07
CA VAL A 246 2.10 -13.98 15.48
C VAL A 246 2.47 -14.05 14.00
N VAL A 247 3.22 -15.08 13.59
CA VAL A 247 3.75 -15.25 12.23
C VAL A 247 3.12 -16.46 11.57
N ARG A 248 2.68 -16.36 10.31
CA ARG A 248 2.21 -17.51 9.54
C ARG A 248 3.36 -18.14 8.74
N ASN A 249 3.62 -19.43 8.92
CA ASN A 249 4.63 -20.16 8.16
C ASN A 249 4.09 -20.58 6.77
N GLU A 250 4.99 -20.87 5.82
CA GLU A 250 4.65 -21.19 4.41
C GLU A 250 3.68 -22.37 4.24
N HIS A 251 3.54 -23.20 5.27
CA HIS A 251 2.64 -24.36 5.33
C HIS A 251 1.25 -24.01 5.90
N GLY A 252 0.92 -22.71 6.01
CA GLY A 252 -0.38 -22.24 6.50
C GLY A 252 -0.59 -22.34 8.02
N ARG A 253 0.49 -22.57 8.78
CA ARG A 253 0.45 -22.69 10.25
C ARG A 253 0.74 -21.33 10.90
N LEU A 254 -0.07 -20.89 11.86
CA LEU A 254 0.29 -19.73 12.68
C LEU A 254 1.36 -20.14 13.69
N ALA A 255 2.26 -19.23 14.03
CA ALA A 255 3.34 -19.41 14.97
C ALA A 255 3.37 -18.20 15.90
N LEU A 256 3.16 -18.41 17.20
CA LEU A 256 3.31 -17.34 18.19
C LEU A 256 4.80 -17.14 18.47
N CYS A 257 5.31 -15.94 18.21
CA CYS A 257 6.59 -15.45 18.72
C CYS A 257 6.39 -15.04 20.18
N TRP A 258 6.48 -16.01 21.09
CA TRP A 258 6.38 -15.79 22.53
C TRP A 258 7.61 -16.39 23.25
N PRO A 259 8.09 -15.77 24.35
CA PRO A 259 9.20 -16.29 25.16
C PRO A 259 9.00 -17.74 25.62
#